data_AF-A0A643FJB3-F1
#
_entry.id   AF-A0A643FJB3-F1
#
_cell.length_a   1.000
_cell.length_b   1.000
_cell.length_c   1.000
_cell.angle_alpha   90.00
_cell.angle_beta   90.00
_cell.angle_gamma   90.00
#
_symmetry.space_group_name_H-M   'P 1'
#
loop_
_entity.id
_entity.type
_entity.pdbx_description
1 polymer ?
#
loop_
_entity_poly.entity_id
_entity_poly.type
_entity_poly.pdbx_seq_one_letter_code
_entity_poly.pdbx_strand_id
1 'polypeptide(L)'
;MFPPETQGELIRWARGKSTQAEFAASLRINKSCLSRYESGKLGAPTHLINYCLRQLAEAVHGRHHAEVGLEGALENARRTVSLLEKLIEPSG
;
A
#
# COMPACT_ATOMS: atom_id res chain seq x y z
N MET A 1 10.31 -4.39 2.77
CA MET A 1 9.61 -5.65 2.44
C MET A 1 8.13 -5.39 2.58
N PHE A 2 7.30 -5.94 1.69
CA PHE A 2 5.84 -5.88 1.79
C PHE A 2 5.27 -7.30 1.61
N PRO A 3 4.35 -7.75 2.47
CA PRO A 3 3.90 -7.05 3.68
C PRO A 3 5.02 -6.96 4.74
N PRO A 4 4.98 -5.97 5.64
CA PRO A 4 5.88 -5.94 6.80
C PRO A 4 5.50 -7.06 7.79
N GLU A 5 6.48 -7.80 8.29
CA GLU A 5 6.26 -8.95 9.20
C GLU A 5 6.62 -8.62 10.65
N THR A 6 7.41 -7.57 10.86
CA THR A 6 7.83 -7.12 12.19
C THR A 6 7.39 -5.69 12.47
N GLN A 7 7.33 -5.32 13.76
CA GLN A 7 7.07 -3.94 14.20
C GLN A 7 8.03 -2.94 13.51
N GLY A 8 9.32 -3.28 13.49
CA GLY A 8 10.34 -2.40 12.91
C GLY A 8 10.20 -2.26 11.40
N GLU A 9 9.76 -3.31 10.71
CA GLU A 9 9.42 -3.25 9.28
C GLU A 9 8.17 -2.43 9.03
N LEU A 10 7.13 -2.59 9.85
CA LEU A 10 5.88 -1.85 9.72
C LEU A 10 6.14 -0.34 9.86
N ILE A 11 6.95 0.07 10.84
CA ILE A 11 7.32 1.47 11.04
C ILE A 11 8.16 2.00 9.88
N ARG A 12 9.19 1.25 9.44
CA ARG A 12 10.03 1.65 8.29
C ARG A 12 9.21 1.75 7.01
N TRP A 13 8.28 0.83 6.81
CA TRP A 13 7.37 0.83 5.68
C TRP A 13 6.44 2.05 5.70
N ALA A 14 5.80 2.34 6.84
CA ALA A 14 4.89 3.48 6.99
C ALA A 14 5.61 4.84 6.88
N ARG A 15 6.88 4.91 7.31
CA ARG A 15 7.73 6.09 7.15
C ARG A 15 8.09 6.37 5.70
N GLY A 16 8.24 5.32 4.89
CA GLY A 16 8.62 5.40 3.49
C GLY A 16 9.96 6.12 3.31
N LYS A 17 9.97 7.20 2.51
CA LYS A 17 11.17 8.00 2.23
C LYS A 17 11.47 9.07 3.27
N SER A 18 10.55 9.34 4.19
CA SER A 18 10.75 10.38 5.21
C SER A 18 11.92 9.99 6.11
N THR A 19 12.70 10.97 6.56
CA THR A 19 13.75 10.72 7.55
C THR A 19 13.13 10.33 8.90
N GLN A 20 13.91 9.67 9.76
CA GLN A 20 13.45 9.38 11.12
C GLN A 20 13.07 10.65 11.89
N ALA A 21 13.74 11.78 11.65
CA ALA A 21 13.45 13.04 12.32
C ALA A 21 12.09 13.62 11.88
N GLU A 22 11.85 13.68 10.56
CA GLU A 22 10.59 14.18 10.01
C GLU A 22 9.40 13.33 10.44
N PHE A 23 9.52 12.02 10.36
CA PHE A 23 8.45 11.10 10.75
C PHE A 23 8.18 11.11 12.26
N ALA A 24 9.24 11.22 13.07
CA ALA A 24 9.09 11.38 14.51
C ALA A 24 8.38 12.70 14.84
N ALA A 25 8.74 13.80 14.16
CA ALA A 25 8.11 15.11 14.35
C ALA A 25 6.62 15.10 13.97
N SER A 26 6.25 14.49 12.83
CA SER A 26 4.85 14.44 12.39
C SER A 26 3.93 13.68 13.34
N LEU A 27 4.46 12.68 14.05
CA LEU A 27 3.73 11.88 15.04
C LEU A 27 3.99 12.31 16.49
N ARG A 28 4.76 13.38 16.71
CA ARG A 28 5.15 13.91 18.03
C ARG A 28 5.85 12.87 18.91
N ILE A 29 6.70 12.06 18.30
CA ILE A 29 7.52 11.03 18.95
C ILE A 29 8.97 11.50 18.99
N ASN A 30 9.73 11.04 19.99
CA ASN A 30 11.16 11.31 20.03
C ASN A 30 11.91 10.48 18.96
N LYS A 31 12.78 11.12 18.16
CA LYS A 31 13.58 10.45 17.12
C LYS A 31 14.44 9.29 17.67
N SER A 32 14.99 9.42 18.87
CA SER A 32 15.79 8.37 19.51
C SER A 32 14.94 7.15 19.88
N CYS A 33 13.71 7.37 20.35
CA CYS A 33 12.72 6.31 20.57
C CYS A 33 12.36 5.65 19.25
N LEU A 34 12.09 6.43 18.20
CA LEU A 34 11.79 5.90 16.86
C LEU A 34 12.89 4.97 16.35
N SER A 35 14.16 5.36 16.47
CA SER A 35 15.29 4.52 16.07
C SER A 35 15.32 3.17 16.82
N ARG A 36 14.98 3.17 18.11
CA ARG A 36 14.87 1.95 18.92
C ARG A 36 13.66 1.10 18.53
N TYR A 37 12.54 1.73 18.16
CA TYR A 37 11.37 1.02 17.65
C TYR A 37 11.65 0.32 16.32
N GLU A 38 12.32 1.02 15.39
CA GLU A 38 12.67 0.47 14.07
C GLU A 38 13.68 -0.67 14.14
N SER A 39 14.60 -0.62 15.11
CA SER A 39 15.59 -1.67 15.34
C SER A 39 15.10 -2.82 16.23
N GLY A 40 13.84 -2.78 16.68
CA GLY A 40 13.26 -3.80 17.57
C GLY A 40 13.82 -3.79 18.99
N LYS A 41 14.64 -2.81 19.35
CA LYS A 41 15.25 -2.66 20.68
C LYS A 41 14.26 -2.14 21.73
N LEU A 42 13.12 -1.58 21.29
CA LEU A 42 12.06 -1.09 22.15
C LEU A 42 10.70 -1.32 21.47
N GLY A 43 9.69 -1.70 22.26
CA GLY A 43 8.30 -1.75 21.80
C GLY A 43 7.79 -0.35 21.48
N ALA A 44 7.14 -0.18 20.33
CA ALA A 44 6.55 1.09 19.95
C ALA A 44 5.23 1.32 20.70
N PRO A 45 4.88 2.57 20.99
CA PRO A 45 3.62 2.88 21.63
C PRO A 45 2.45 2.56 20.70
N THR A 46 1.32 2.15 21.27
CA THR A 46 0.13 1.69 20.52
C THR A 46 -0.37 2.71 19.50
N HIS A 47 -0.31 4.00 19.79
CA HIS A 47 -0.75 5.04 18.84
C HIS A 47 0.09 5.05 17.56
N LEU A 48 1.39 4.77 17.64
CA LEU A 48 2.27 4.65 16.47
C LEU A 48 1.92 3.40 15.66
N ILE A 49 1.67 2.28 16.34
CA ILE A 49 1.27 1.03 15.68
C ILE A 49 -0.07 1.21 14.96
N ASN A 50 -1.06 1.79 15.62
CA ASN A 50 -2.38 2.06 15.03
C ASN A 50 -2.29 3.02 13.84
N TYR A 51 -1.36 3.99 13.87
CA TYR A 51 -1.07 4.81 12.70
C TYR A 51 -0.52 3.97 11.54
N CYS A 52 0.51 3.16 11.78
CA CYS A 52 1.13 2.36 10.72
C CYS A 52 0.17 1.30 10.14
N LEU A 53 -0.67 0.70 10.98
CA LEU A 53 -1.69 -0.26 10.55
C LEU A 53 -2.77 0.39 9.68
N ARG A 54 -3.16 1.64 9.94
CA ARG A 54 -4.08 2.38 9.07
C ARG A 54 -3.49 2.61 7.69
N GLN A 55 -2.23 3.06 7.62
CA GLN A 55 -1.54 3.20 6.34
C GLN A 55 -1.47 1.87 5.59
N LEU A 56 -1.19 0.76 6.30
CA LEU A 56 -1.13 -0.58 5.70
C LEU A 56 -2.49 -1.01 5.16
N ALA A 57 -3.55 -0.82 5.94
CA ALA A 57 -4.91 -1.11 5.52
C ALA A 57 -5.27 -0.30 4.26
N GLU A 58 -5.01 1.01 4.24
CA GLU A 58 -5.25 1.86 3.06
C GLU A 58 -4.50 1.35 1.82
N ALA A 59 -3.23 0.96 1.98
CA ALA A 59 -2.43 0.43 0.87
C ALA A 59 -2.95 -0.92 0.36
N VAL A 60 -3.41 -1.80 1.23
CA VAL A 60 -3.98 -3.10 0.86
C VAL A 60 -5.33 -2.92 0.15
N HIS A 61 -6.22 -2.08 0.69
CA HIS A 61 -7.51 -1.79 0.06
C HIS A 61 -7.33 -1.09 -1.29
N GLY A 62 -6.40 -0.13 -1.38
CA GLY A 62 -6.10 0.57 -2.64
C GLY A 62 -5.61 -0.37 -3.74
N ARG A 63 -4.77 -1.36 -3.41
CA ARG A 63 -4.33 -2.40 -4.37
C ARG A 63 -5.49 -3.28 -4.82
N HIS A 64 -6.33 -3.72 -3.89
CA HIS A 64 -7.49 -4.55 -4.21
C HIS A 64 -8.47 -3.81 -5.14
N HIS A 65 -8.75 -2.53 -4.89
CA HIS A 65 -9.59 -1.73 -5.79
C HIS A 65 -8.96 -1.53 -7.18
N ALA A 66 -7.65 -1.35 -7.25
CA ALA A 66 -6.94 -1.22 -8.53
C ALA A 66 -6.96 -2.52 -9.35
N GLU A 67 -6.77 -3.67 -8.71
CA GLU A 67 -6.85 -4.99 -9.36
C GLU A 67 -8.26 -5.25 -9.91
N VAL A 68 -9.29 -5.03 -9.09
CA VAL A 68 -10.70 -5.19 -9.51
C VAL A 68 -11.05 -4.23 -10.66
N GLY A 69 -10.59 -2.98 -10.60
CA GLY A 69 -10.79 -1.99 -11.67
C GLY A 69 -10.08 -2.38 -12.98
N LEU A 70 -8.86 -2.90 -12.89
CA LEU A 70 -8.08 -3.36 -14.04
C LEU A 70 -8.74 -4.57 -14.71
N GLU A 71 -9.22 -5.54 -13.93
CA GLU A 71 -9.92 -6.71 -14.46
C GLU A 71 -11.16 -6.31 -15.25
N GLY A 72 -11.97 -5.40 -14.69
CA GLY A 72 -13.15 -4.85 -15.38
C GLY A 72 -12.79 -4.10 -16.67
N ALA A 73 -11.70 -3.33 -16.68
CA ALA A 73 -11.22 -2.63 -17.86
C ALA A 73 -10.76 -3.61 -18.96
N LEU A 74 -10.03 -4.66 -18.60
CA LEU A 74 -9.59 -5.70 -19.53
C LEU A 74 -10.76 -6.49 -20.11
N GLU A 75 -11.77 -6.78 -19.30
CA GLU A 75 -12.99 -7.44 -19.76
C GLU A 75 -13.76 -6.59 -20.77
N ASN A 76 -13.89 -5.28 -20.51
CA ASN A 76 -14.48 -4.35 -21.48
C ASN A 76 -13.67 -4.27 -22.77
N ALA A 77 -12.33 -4.28 -22.69
CA ALA A 77 -11.47 -4.30 -23.86
C ALA A 77 -11.71 -5.58 -24.70
N ARG A 78 -11.76 -6.76 -24.07
CA ARG A 78 -12.06 -8.05 -24.76
C ARG A 78 -13.40 -8.00 -25.49
N ARG A 79 -14.46 -7.54 -24.82
CA ARG A 79 -15.79 -7.39 -25.45
C ARG A 79 -15.77 -6.45 -26.64
N THR A 80 -15.07 -5.33 -26.51
CA THR A 80 -14.93 -4.35 -27.60
C THR A 80 -14.23 -4.98 -28.80
N VAL A 81 -13.14 -5.71 -28.58
CA VAL A 81 -12.42 -6.43 -29.65
C VAL A 81 -13.33 -7.45 -30.32
N SER A 82 -14.04 -8.29 -29.57
CA SER A 82 -14.95 -9.28 -30.16
C SER A 82 -16.10 -8.67 -30.96
N LEU A 83 -16.57 -7.47 -30.60
CA LEU A 83 -17.56 -6.75 -31.42
C LEU A 83 -16.96 -6.26 -32.72
N LEU A 84 -15.74 -5.73 -32.70
CA LEU A 84 -15.04 -5.27 -33.89
C LEU A 84 -14.71 -6.44 -34.83
N GLU A 85 -14.29 -7.59 -34.30
CA GLU A 85 -14.05 -8.81 -35.07
C GLU A 85 -15.31 -9.24 -35.83
N LYS A 86 -16.49 -9.24 -35.17
CA LYS A 86 -17.78 -9.56 -35.79
C LYS A 86 -18.22 -8.59 -36.88
N LEU A 87 -17.75 -7.34 -36.83
CA LEU A 87 -18.05 -6.35 -37.88
C LEU A 87 -17.15 -6.53 -39.12
N ILE A 88 -16.02 -7.21 -38.97
CA ILE A 88 -15.06 -7.46 -40.05
C ILE A 88 -15.32 -8.84 -40.69
N GLU A 89 -15.98 -9.76 -40.00
CA GLU A 89 -16.51 -10.98 -40.62
C GLU A 89 -17.54 -10.60 -41.71
N PRO A 90 -17.28 -10.91 -42.99
CA PRO A 90 -18.23 -10.64 -44.04
C PRO A 90 -19.49 -11.44 -43.76
N SER A 91 -20.61 -10.74 -43.56
CA SER A 91 -21.92 -11.35 -43.76
C SER A 91 -21.93 -11.88 -45.20
N GLY A 92 -22.07 -13.20 -45.35
CA GLY A 92 -21.99 -13.88 -46.65
C GLY A 92 -22.84 -13.26 -47.74
#